data_AF-A0A367LTV2-F1
#
_entry.id   AF-A0A367LTV2-F1
#
_cell.length_a   1.000
_cell.length_b   1.000
_cell.length_c   1.000
_cell.angle_alpha   90.00
_cell.angle_beta   90.00
_cell.angle_gamma   90.00
#
_symmetry.space_group_name_H-M   'P 1'
#
loop_
_entity.id
_entity.type
_entity.pdbx_description
1 polymer ?
#
loop_
_entity_poly.entity_id
_entity_poly.type
_entity_poly.pdbx_seq_one_letter_code
_entity_poly.pdbx_strand_id
1 'polypeptide(L)'
;SRQVATAGVRYEVDRWTYNLDAFAQSMQRAPGLSTDSQGNFTHNYITEPSADGQYGDIPGYVTWNARVGYDFGPQVSNLKLGLGVKNL
;
A
#
# COMPACT_ATOMS: atom_id res chain seq x y z
N SER A 1 16.40 -4.22 -5.73
CA SER A 1 15.77 -2.90 -5.99
C SER A 1 14.71 -2.69 -4.91
N ARG A 2 14.58 -1.49 -4.33
CA ARG A 2 13.47 -1.12 -3.43
C ARG A 2 12.62 -0.11 -4.18
N GLN A 3 11.51 -0.56 -4.74
CA GLN A 3 10.60 0.26 -5.53
C GLN A 3 9.27 0.34 -4.81
N VAL A 4 8.73 1.56 -4.71
CA VAL A 4 7.38 1.83 -4.25
C VAL A 4 6.75 2.76 -5.27
N ALA A 5 5.53 2.43 -5.69
CA ALA A 5 4.79 3.23 -6.65
C ALA A 5 3.32 3.31 -6.26
N THR A 6 2.72 4.46 -6.53
CA THR A 6 1.27 4.64 -6.52
C THR A 6 0.82 5.10 -7.90
N ALA A 7 -0.31 4.59 -8.33
CA ALA A 7 -0.97 5.02 -9.55
C ALA A 7 -2.46 5.04 -9.30
N GLY A 8 -3.16 6.05 -9.81
CA GLY A 8 -4.59 6.18 -9.57
C GLY A 8 -5.29 6.90 -10.70
N VAL A 9 -6.56 6.58 -10.86
CA VAL A 9 -7.46 7.32 -11.74
C VAL A 9 -8.64 7.83 -10.92
N ARG A 10 -9.00 9.08 -11.19
CA ARG A 10 -10.23 9.67 -10.71
C ARG A 10 -11.13 10.00 -11.90
N TYR A 11 -12.39 9.63 -11.76
CA TYR A 11 -13.45 10.04 -12.67
C TYR A 11 -14.52 10.82 -11.89
N GLU A 12 -14.74 12.06 -12.28
CA GLU A 12 -15.77 12.94 -11.72
C GLU A 12 -16.83 13.19 -12.79
N VAL A 13 -18.08 12.93 -12.44
CA VAL A 13 -19.25 13.19 -13.31
C VAL A 13 -20.41 13.67 -12.44
N ASP A 14 -20.93 14.84 -12.78
CA ASP A 14 -21.96 15.54 -12.00
C ASP A 14 -21.58 15.65 -10.51
N ARG A 15 -22.35 14.97 -9.66
CA ARG A 15 -22.20 14.92 -8.20
C ARG A 15 -21.44 13.68 -7.73
N TRP A 16 -21.01 12.82 -8.64
CA TRP A 16 -20.33 11.56 -8.35
C TRP A 16 -18.82 11.68 -8.54
N THR A 17 -18.08 11.03 -7.65
CA THR A 17 -16.64 10.84 -7.77
C THR A 17 -16.30 9.37 -7.61
N TYR A 18 -15.58 8.81 -8.57
CA TYR A 18 -15.06 7.46 -8.55
C TYR A 18 -13.53 7.52 -8.50
N ASN A 19 -12.93 6.77 -7.57
CA ASN A 19 -11.47 6.63 -7.46
C ASN A 19 -11.11 5.15 -7.52
N LEU A 20 -10.08 4.84 -8.30
CA LEU A 20 -9.41 3.55 -8.31
C LEU A 20 -7.91 3.81 -8.16
N ASP A 21 -7.33 3.28 -7.09
CA ASP A 21 -5.94 3.53 -6.69
C ASP A 21 -5.19 2.21 -6.52
N ALA A 22 -4.01 2.12 -7.11
CA ALA A 22 -3.03 1.06 -6.91
C ALA A 22 -1.88 1.54 -6.03
N PHE A 23 -1.47 0.70 -5.09
CA PHE A 23 -0.21 0.82 -4.37
C PHE A 23 0.63 -0.43 -4.62
N ALA A 24 1.87 -0.25 -5.04
CA ALA A 24 2.79 -1.34 -5.34
C ALA A 24 4.10 -1.17 -4.57
N GLN A 25 4.61 -2.26 -4.00
CA GLN A 25 5.97 -2.34 -3.49
C GLN A 25 6.68 -3.59 -4.01
N SER A 26 7.97 -3.44 -4.34
CA SER A 26 8.82 -4.57 -4.70
C SER A 26 9.15 -5.44 -3.48
N MET A 27 9.72 -6.62 -3.76
CA MET A 27 10.29 -7.52 -2.75
C MET A 27 11.20 -6.79 -1.76
N GLN A 28 11.12 -7.19 -0.49
CA GLN A 28 12.03 -6.78 0.58
C GLN A 28 12.83 -7.99 1.05
N ARG A 29 13.93 -7.74 1.78
CA ARG A 29 14.75 -8.82 2.33
C ARG A 29 14.74 -8.74 3.84
N ALA A 30 14.59 -9.88 4.52
CA ALA A 30 14.68 -9.94 5.97
C ALA A 30 16.08 -9.50 6.43
N PRO A 31 16.18 -8.58 7.41
CA PRO A 31 17.47 -8.19 7.96
C PRO A 31 18.15 -9.39 8.63
N GLY A 32 19.48 -9.47 8.50
CA GLY A 32 20.27 -10.49 9.19
C GLY A 32 20.19 -10.37 10.72
N LEU A 33 20.64 -11.42 11.41
CA LEU A 33 20.52 -11.62 12.87
C LEU A 33 21.21 -10.58 13.77
N SER A 34 21.95 -9.59 13.23
CA SER A 34 22.69 -8.63 14.05
C SER A 34 22.90 -7.29 13.35
N THR A 35 22.75 -6.23 14.16
CA THR A 35 23.30 -4.90 13.95
C THR A 35 24.48 -4.66 14.91
N ASP A 36 25.47 -3.87 14.52
CA ASP A 36 26.57 -3.45 15.39
C ASP A 36 26.08 -2.42 16.43
N SER A 37 26.97 -1.95 17.31
CA SER A 37 26.64 -0.94 18.32
C SER A 37 26.27 0.43 17.73
N GLN A 38 26.43 0.61 16.42
CA GLN A 38 26.07 1.79 15.64
C GLN A 38 24.79 1.58 14.81
N GLY A 39 24.17 0.40 14.88
CA GLY A 39 22.94 0.09 14.17
C GLY A 39 23.13 -0.36 12.72
N ASN A 40 24.36 -0.63 12.27
CA ASN A 40 24.63 -1.14 10.92
C ASN A 40 24.47 -2.66 10.88
N PHE A 41 23.88 -3.19 9.83
CA PHE A 41 23.76 -4.64 9.65
C PHE A 41 25.15 -5.28 9.54
N THR A 42 25.45 -6.25 10.40
CA THR A 42 26.75 -6.94 10.45
C THR A 42 26.78 -8.19 9.58
N HIS A 43 25.64 -8.62 9.07
CA HIS A 43 25.47 -9.83 8.28
C HIS A 43 24.70 -9.55 6.98
N ASN A 44 24.95 -10.40 5.97
CA ASN A 44 24.19 -10.40 4.73
C ASN A 44 22.69 -10.66 5.00
N TYR A 45 21.84 -10.20 4.07
CA TYR A 45 20.41 -10.50 4.10
C TYR A 45 20.16 -12.01 4.13
N ILE A 46 19.20 -12.45 4.94
CA ILE A 46 18.76 -13.85 4.96
C ILE A 46 17.64 -14.00 3.94
N THR A 47 17.99 -14.54 2.77
CA THR A 47 17.08 -14.68 1.62
C THR A 47 16.37 -16.02 1.62
N GLU A 48 16.94 -17.04 2.28
CA GLU A 48 16.32 -18.36 2.36
C GLU A 48 15.25 -18.42 3.45
N PRO A 49 14.06 -18.99 3.16
CA PRO A 49 13.01 -19.14 4.14
C PRO A 49 13.43 -20.03 5.31
N SER A 50 13.24 -19.54 6.54
CA SER A 50 13.34 -20.37 7.73
C SER A 50 12.02 -21.09 8.02
N ALA A 51 12.08 -22.25 8.68
CA ALA A 51 10.89 -23.07 8.97
C ALA A 51 9.88 -22.37 9.90
N ASP A 52 10.33 -21.41 10.71
CA ASP A 52 9.50 -20.57 11.58
C ASP A 52 8.97 -19.31 10.88
N GLY A 53 9.32 -19.08 9.61
CA GLY A 53 8.90 -17.92 8.82
C GLY A 53 9.53 -16.60 9.25
N GLN A 54 10.54 -16.62 10.12
CA GLN A 54 11.22 -15.41 10.60
C GLN A 54 12.09 -14.76 9.53
N TYR A 55 12.66 -15.57 8.62
CA TYR A 55 13.58 -15.13 7.60
C TYR A 55 13.15 -15.57 6.20
N GLY A 56 13.77 -14.94 5.21
CA GLY A 56 13.48 -15.14 3.80
C GLY A 56 13.24 -13.82 3.07
N ASP A 57 13.19 -13.90 1.75
CA ASP A 57 12.73 -12.80 0.93
C ASP A 57 11.22 -12.57 1.14
N ILE A 58 10.86 -11.33 1.47
CA ILE A 58 9.47 -10.90 1.67
C ILE A 58 8.91 -10.50 0.31
N PRO A 59 7.88 -11.19 -0.21
CA PRO A 59 7.33 -10.88 -1.51
C PRO A 59 6.85 -9.43 -1.63
N GLY A 60 7.06 -8.86 -2.81
CA GLY A 60 6.40 -7.60 -3.16
C GLY A 60 4.89 -7.81 -3.27
N TYR A 61 4.13 -6.72 -3.22
CA TYR A 61 2.68 -6.78 -3.37
C TYR A 61 2.15 -5.56 -4.11
N VAL A 62 0.96 -5.72 -4.65
CA VAL A 62 0.13 -4.63 -5.15
C VAL A 62 -1.22 -4.72 -4.47
N THR A 63 -1.74 -3.58 -3.99
CA THR A 63 -3.12 -3.48 -3.50
C THR A 63 -3.91 -2.51 -4.36
N TRP A 64 -5.18 -2.85 -4.57
CA TRP A 64 -6.14 -1.99 -5.25
C TRP A 64 -7.17 -1.49 -4.25
N ASN A 65 -7.48 -0.20 -4.32
CA ASN A 65 -8.48 0.45 -3.49
C ASN A 65 -9.49 1.12 -4.40
N ALA A 66 -10.77 0.99 -4.08
CA ALA A 66 -11.83 1.68 -4.80
C ALA A 66 -12.66 2.53 -3.83
N ARG A 67 -13.07 3.71 -4.29
CA ARG A 67 -13.97 4.58 -3.53
C ARG A 67 -14.96 5.25 -4.47
N VAL A 68 -16.23 5.23 -4.08
CA VAL A 68 -17.28 6.07 -4.67
C VAL A 68 -17.67 7.17 -3.68
N GLY A 69 -17.95 8.36 -4.18
CA GLY A 69 -18.46 9.48 -3.40
C GLY A 69 -19.60 10.19 -4.11
N TYR A 70 -20.49 10.80 -3.33
CA TYR A 70 -21.59 11.62 -3.80
C TYR A 70 -21.66 12.95 -3.03
N ASP A 71 -21.84 14.05 -3.76
CA ASP A 71 -22.04 15.39 -3.23
C ASP A 71 -23.51 15.80 -3.32
N PHE A 72 -24.16 15.99 -2.17
CA PHE A 72 -25.57 16.37 -2.11
C PHE A 72 -25.81 17.86 -2.44
N GLY A 73 -24.76 18.69 -2.44
CA GLY A 73 -24.82 20.11 -2.76
C GLY A 73 -25.50 20.98 -1.70
N PRO A 74 -25.70 22.28 -1.98
CA PRO A 74 -26.16 23.27 -1.00
C PRO A 74 -27.53 22.98 -0.38
N GLN A 75 -28.40 22.29 -1.13
CA GLN A 75 -29.73 21.87 -0.67
C GLN A 75 -29.69 20.92 0.53
N VAL A 76 -28.55 20.27 0.78
CA VAL A 76 -28.29 19.43 1.96
C VAL A 76 -27.02 19.91 2.66
N SER A 77 -26.82 21.23 2.75
CA SER A 77 -25.69 21.85 3.45
C SER A 77 -24.31 21.38 2.96
N ASN A 78 -24.19 21.04 1.67
CA ASN A 78 -22.97 20.49 1.04
C ASN A 78 -22.48 19.19 1.69
N LEU A 79 -23.41 18.36 2.19
CA LEU A 79 -23.09 17.01 2.67
C LEU A 79 -22.40 16.20 1.58
N LYS A 80 -21.35 15.46 1.95
CA LYS A 80 -20.66 14.51 1.08
C LYS A 80 -20.65 13.14 1.75
N LEU A 81 -21.04 12.11 1.02
CA LEU A 81 -20.92 10.73 1.46
C LEU A 81 -19.97 9.97 0.55
N GLY A 82 -19.24 9.01 1.14
CA GLY A 82 -18.38 8.14 0.37
C GLY A 82 -18.28 6.76 1.01
N LEU A 83 -18.12 5.76 0.15
CA LEU A 83 -17.92 4.37 0.53
C LEU A 83 -16.73 3.84 -0.25
N GLY A 84 -15.87 3.08 0.42
CA GLY A 84 -14.69 2.52 -0.21
C GLY A 84 -14.29 1.18 0.38
N VAL A 85 -13.56 0.42 -0.44
CA VAL A 85 -12.98 -0.88 -0.10
C VAL A 85 -11.48 -0.77 -0.30
N LYS A 86 -10.72 -1.31 0.64
CA LYS A 86 -9.27 -1.41 0.56
C LYS A 86 -8.86 -2.84 0.32
N ASN A 87 -7.82 -3.03 -0.47
CA ASN A 87 -7.28 -4.35 -0.82
C ASN A 87 -8.36 -5.29 -1.41
N LEU A 88 -8.94 -4.85 -2.54
CA LEU A 88 -9.79 -5.66 -3.42
C LEU A 88 -9.04 -6.90 -3.93
#